data_AF-A0A1L9PB96-F1
#
_entry.id   AF-A0A1L9PB96-F1
#
_cell.length_a   1.000
_cell.length_b   1.000
_cell.length_c   1.000
_cell.angle_alpha   90.00
_cell.angle_beta   90.00
_cell.angle_gamma   90.00
#
_symmetry.space_group_name_H-M   'P 1'
#
loop_
_entity.id
_entity.type
_entity.pdbx_description
1 polymer ?
#
loop_
_entity_poly.entity_id
_entity_poly.type
_entity_poly.pdbx_seq_one_letter_code
_entity_poly.pdbx_strand_id
1 'polypeptide(L)' 'MLDPSSKFSEALSGRCVFENLSGIVLEKVCEYLCYNEKNKNQTNVPDMDIPPELCLELLMAADYLDA' A
#
# COMPACT_ATOMS: atom_id res chain seq x y z
N MET A 1 -5.43 4.43 11.52
CA MET A 1 -6.12 5.38 10.63
C MET A 1 -7.48 4.88 10.12
N LEU A 2 -7.60 3.61 9.71
CA LEU A 2 -8.83 3.08 9.09
C LEU A 2 -9.79 2.35 10.04
N ASP A 3 -9.54 2.40 11.35
CA ASP A 3 -10.44 1.78 12.34
C ASP A 3 -11.77 2.56 12.38
N PRO A 4 -12.93 1.94 12.13
CA PRO A 4 -14.24 2.59 12.22
C PRO A 4 -14.55 3.17 13.60
N SER A 5 -13.90 2.67 14.64
CA SER A 5 -14.00 3.15 16.02
C SER A 5 -13.19 4.42 16.26
N SER A 6 -12.28 4.75 15.34
CA SER A 6 -11.46 5.95 15.38
C SER A 6 -12.23 7.18 14.87
N LYS A 7 -11.90 8.35 15.39
CA LYS A 7 -12.50 9.64 14.97
C LYS A 7 -11.79 10.28 13.78
N PHE A 8 -11.03 9.51 13.01
CA PHE A 8 -10.34 9.99 11.84
C PHE A 8 -11.32 10.18 10.67
N SER A 9 -11.12 11.23 9.88
CA SER A 9 -12.00 11.58 8.75
C SER A 9 -12.00 10.49 7.68
N GLU A 10 -10.87 9.81 7.52
CA GLU A 10 -10.62 8.72 6.59
C GLU A 10 -11.50 7.50 6.92
N ALA A 11 -11.66 7.18 8.21
CA ALA A 11 -12.51 6.08 8.67
C ALA A 11 -14.01 6.36 8.45
N LEU A 12 -14.42 7.62 8.53
CA LEU A 12 -15.81 8.04 8.30
C LEU A 12 -16.15 8.18 6.82
N SER A 13 -15.25 8.76 6.03
CA SER A 13 -15.46 9.01 4.60
C SER A 13 -15.12 7.83 3.71
N GLY A 14 -14.35 6.86 4.22
CA GLY A 14 -13.81 5.75 3.42
C GLY A 14 -12.77 6.19 2.38
N ARG A 15 -12.21 7.41 2.53
CA ARG A 15 -11.25 7.98 1.59
C ARG A 15 -10.00 8.45 2.32
N CYS A 16 -8.85 8.02 1.83
CA CYS A 16 -7.55 8.55 2.23
C CYS A 16 -6.95 9.33 1.06
N VAL A 17 -6.33 10.49 1.34
CA VAL A 17 -5.67 11.33 0.35
C VAL A 17 -4.19 11.41 0.70
N PHE A 18 -3.33 10.98 -0.23
CA PHE A 18 -1.89 11.04 -0.07
C PHE A 18 -1.33 12.15 -0.96
N GLU A 19 -1.01 13.30 -0.36
CA GLU A 19 -0.53 14.50 -1.08
C GLU A 19 0.91 14.33 -1.62
N ASN A 20 1.72 13.48 -0.98
CA ASN A 20 3.15 13.34 -1.26
C ASN A 20 3.53 12.05 -2.01
N LEU A 21 2.56 11.17 -2.27
CA LEU A 21 2.80 9.93 -3.01
C LEU A 21 2.42 10.11 -4.47
N SER A 22 3.32 9.72 -5.38
CA SER A 22 3.00 9.72 -6.80
C SER A 22 1.93 8.67 -7.10
N GLY A 23 1.05 8.97 -8.07
CA GLY A 23 -0.01 8.04 -8.46
C GLY A 23 0.53 6.69 -8.96
N ILE A 24 1.68 6.70 -9.63
CA ILE A 24 2.36 5.49 -10.13
C ILE A 24 2.83 4.60 -8.97
N VAL A 25 3.39 5.21 -7.93
CA VAL A 25 3.80 4.46 -6.73
C VAL A 25 2.59 3.94 -5.98
N LEU A 26 1.55 4.76 -5.82
CA LEU A 26 0.33 4.35 -5.12
C LEU A 26 -0.39 3.18 -5.83
N GLU A 27 -0.38 3.17 -7.16
CA GLU A 27 -0.89 2.03 -7.95
C GLU A 27 -0.15 0.74 -7.60
N LYS A 28 1.20 0.78 -7.55
CA LYS A 28 2.02 -0.38 -7.15
C LYS A 28 1.82 -0.80 -5.70
N VAL A 29 1.56 0.14 -4.79
CA VAL A 29 1.18 -0.19 -3.41
C VAL A 29 -0.15 -0.94 -3.38
N CYS A 30 -1.17 -0.50 -4.13
CA CYS A 30 -2.45 -1.20 -4.22
C CYS A 30 -2.31 -2.60 -4.82
N GLU A 31 -1.50 -2.77 -5.87
CA GLU A 31 -1.16 -4.08 -6.42
C GLU A 31 -0.54 -5.00 -5.37
N TYR A 32 0.43 -4.50 -4.60
CA TYR A 32 1.06 -5.24 -3.51
C TYR A 32 0.05 -5.66 -2.44
N LEU A 33 -0.85 -4.78 -2.00
CA LEU A 33 -1.88 -5.12 -1.00
C LEU A 33 -2.77 -6.27 -1.48
N CYS A 34 -3.20 -6.24 -2.74
CA CYS A 34 -3.97 -7.34 -3.34
C CYS A 34 -3.15 -8.62 -3.48
N TYR A 35 -1.89 -8.53 -3.89
CA TYR A 35 -0.98 -9.66 -3.99
C TYR A 35 -0.74 -10.30 -2.61
N ASN A 36 -0.46 -9.50 -1.59
CA ASN A 36 -0.22 -9.97 -0.23
C ASN A 36 -1.46 -10.69 0.33
N GLU A 37 -2.65 -10.11 0.20
CA GLU A 37 -3.86 -10.74 0.74
C GLU A 37 -4.22 -12.05 0.02
N LYS A 38 -4.02 -12.12 -1.31
CA LYS A 38 -4.20 -13.37 -2.08
C LYS A 38 -3.24 -14.48 -1.65
N ASN A 39 -2.02 -14.11 -1.25
CA ASN A 39 -0.92 -15.04 -1.00
C ASN A 39 -0.61 -15.27 0.49
N LYS A 40 -1.36 -14.64 1.40
CA LYS A 40 -1.12 -14.60 2.86
C LYS A 40 -0.90 -15.95 3.55
N ASN A 41 -1.50 -17.01 3.01
CA ASN A 41 -1.40 -18.38 3.55
C ASN A 41 -0.73 -19.36 2.57
N GLN A 42 -0.10 -18.86 1.52
CA GLN A 42 0.54 -19.67 0.49
C GLN A 42 2.05 -19.74 0.72
N THR A 43 2.65 -20.84 0.27
CA THR A 43 4.11 -21.04 0.25
C THR A 43 4.58 -21.12 -1.20
N ASN A 44 5.85 -20.80 -1.47
CA ASN A 44 6.42 -20.73 -2.83
C ASN A 44 5.69 -19.74 -3.75
N VAL A 45 5.35 -18.57 -3.20
CA VAL A 45 4.69 -17.50 -3.96
C VAL A 45 5.72 -16.85 -4.88
N PRO A 46 5.41 -16.63 -6.17
CA PRO A 46 6.33 -15.98 -7.10
C PRO A 46 6.47 -14.49 -6.77
N ASP A 47 7.69 -13.96 -6.93
CA ASP A 47 7.97 -12.55 -6.67
C ASP A 47 7.10 -11.61 -7.52
N MET A 48 6.69 -10.50 -6.94
CA MET A 48 5.98 -9.45 -7.66
C MET A 48 6.95 -8.69 -8.56
N ASP A 49 6.55 -8.45 -9.81
CA ASP A 49 7.34 -7.67 -10.75
C ASP A 49 7.28 -6.17 -10.41
N ILE A 50 8.42 -5.62 -10.02
CA ILE A 50 8.58 -4.21 -9.64
C ILE A 50 9.65 -3.59 -10.53
N PRO A 51 9.31 -2.54 -11.30
CA PRO A 51 10.29 -1.79 -12.07
C PRO A 51 11.39 -1.23 -11.16
N PRO A 52 12.69 -1.42 -11.49
CA PRO A 52 13.80 -0.94 -10.68
C PRO A 52 13.74 0.56 -10.37
N GLU A 53 13.17 1.35 -11.29
CA GLU A 53 13.02 2.80 -11.19
C GLU A 53 12.08 3.22 -10.05
N LEU A 54 11.16 2.34 -9.63
CA LEU A 54 10.18 2.62 -8.57
C LEU A 54 10.65 2.13 -7.19
N CYS A 55 11.71 1.33 -7.11
CA CYS A 55 12.10 0.65 -5.87
C CYS A 55 12.36 1.60 -4.69
N LEU A 56 13.04 2.74 -4.93
CA LEU A 56 13.35 3.69 -3.85
C LEU A 56 12.10 4.42 -3.35
N GLU A 57 11.22 4.86 -4.25
CA GLU A 57 9.97 5.51 -3.87
C GLU A 57 9.02 4.53 -3.17
N LEU A 58 8.93 3.30 -3.65
CA LEU A 58 8.15 2.24 -3.01
C LEU A 58 8.70 1.87 -1.63
N LEU A 59 10.02 1.87 -1.44
CA LEU A 59 10.62 1.65 -0.13
C LEU A 59 10.22 2.75 0.87
N MET A 60 10.29 4.02 0.46
CA MET A 60 9.82 5.14 1.30
C MET A 60 8.32 5.06 1.57
N ALA A 61 7.52 4.70 0.56
CA ALA A 61 6.08 4.51 0.71
C ALA A 61 5.74 3.38 1.70
N ALA A 62 6.48 2.26 1.63
CA ALA A 62 6.30 1.14 2.54
C ALA A 62 6.59 1.54 3.99
N ASP A 63 7.72 2.23 4.24
CA ASP A 63 8.07 2.74 5.57
C ASP A 63 7.02 3.73 6.11
N TYR A 64 6.50 4.61 5.24
CA TYR A 64 5.44 5.56 5.62
C TYR A 64 4.11 4.89 5.95
N LEU A 65 3.75 3.80 5.26
CA LEU A 65 2.46 3.11 5.39
C LEU A 65 2.44 2.03 6.49
N ASP A 66 3.61 1.59 6.97
CA ASP A 66 3.74 0.62 8.08
C ASP A 66 3.55 1.26 9.47
N ALA A 67 3.23 2.55 9.52
CA ALA A 67 3.04 3.35 10.74
C ALA A 67 1.68 3.14 11.45
#